data_AF-A0A8T5ASA5-F1
#
_entry.id   AF-A0A8T5ASA5-F1
#
_cell.length_a   1.000
_cell.length_b   1.000
_cell.length_c   1.000
_cell.angle_alpha   90.00
_cell.angle_beta   90.00
_cell.angle_gamma   90.00
#
_symmetry.space_group_name_H-M   'P 1'
#
loop_
_entity.id
_entity.type
_entity.pdbx_description
1 polymer ?
#
loop_
_entity_poly.entity_id
_entity_poly.type
_entity_poly.pdbx_seq_one_letter_code
_entity_poly.pdbx_strand_id
1 'polypeptide(L)' 'MGPNDEIVKPKFVKQLDYEAELALIVGKKAKNVSVSEAKHYIFGYTILNDVSA' A
#
# COMPACT_ATOMS: atom_id res chain seq x y z
N MET A 1 4.47 -5.61 -8.10
CA MET A 1 3.40 -6.51 -8.53
C MET A 1 2.18 -5.66 -8.83
N GLY A 2 1.59 -5.82 -10.00
CA GLY A 2 0.28 -5.30 -10.34
C GLY A 2 -0.82 -6.36 -10.18
N PRO A 3 -2.05 -6.04 -10.61
CA PRO A 3 -3.15 -7.01 -10.60
C PRO A 3 -2.79 -8.27 -11.40
N ASN A 4 -3.13 -9.44 -10.85
CA ASN A 4 -2.91 -10.77 -11.42
C ASN A 4 -1.45 -11.24 -11.51
N ASP A 5 -0.48 -10.46 -11.01
CA ASP A 5 0.89 -10.94 -10.89
C ASP A 5 0.98 -12.03 -9.80
N GLU A 6 1.84 -13.04 -10.04
CA GLU A 6 2.08 -14.11 -9.07
C GLU A 6 2.92 -13.63 -7.88
N ILE A 7 2.49 -13.92 -6.65
CA ILE A 7 3.30 -13.71 -5.44
C ILE A 7 4.10 -14.97 -5.14
N VAL A 8 5.43 -14.89 -5.23
CA VAL A 8 6.34 -16.01 -4.99
C VAL A 8 6.79 -16.03 -3.53
N LYS A 9 6.40 -17.06 -2.78
CA LYS A 9 6.88 -17.28 -1.41
C LYS A 9 8.36 -17.73 -1.41
N PRO A 10 9.27 -17.00 -0.76
CA PRO A 10 10.66 -17.44 -0.64
C PRO A 10 10.80 -18.76 0.13
N LYS A 11 11.77 -19.61 -0.23
CA LYS A 11 11.93 -20.96 0.36
C LYS A 11 12.17 -20.97 1.87
N PHE A 12 12.79 -19.92 2.41
CA PHE A 12 13.09 -19.80 3.85
C PHE A 12 11.91 -19.27 4.67
N VAL A 13 10.85 -18.76 4.03
CA VAL A 13 9.65 -18.26 4.68
C VAL A 13 8.72 -19.43 4.99
N LYS A 14 8.43 -19.64 6.28
CA LYS A 14 7.55 -20.74 6.73
C LYS A 14 6.10 -20.45 6.42
N GLN A 15 5.64 -19.26 6.81
CA GLN A 15 4.28 -18.77 6.64
C GLN A 15 4.34 -17.44 5.89
N LEU A 16 3.42 -17.24 4.96
CA LEU A 16 3.29 -16.01 4.20
C LEU A 16 1.84 -15.58 4.31
N ASP A 17 1.60 -14.37 4.81
CA ASP A 17 0.26 -13.85 5.06
C ASP A 17 -0.08 -12.74 4.04
N TYR A 18 -1.38 -12.58 3.78
CA TYR A 18 -1.91 -11.53 2.93
C TYR A 18 -2.71 -10.55 3.78
N GLU A 19 -2.51 -9.26 3.55
CA GLU A 19 -3.20 -8.19 4.27
C GLU A 19 -3.79 -7.23 3.24
N ALA A 20 -5.11 -7.32 3.04
CA ALA A 20 -5.81 -6.45 2.10
C ALA A 20 -6.01 -5.06 2.73
N GLU A 21 -5.33 -4.05 2.18
CA GLU A 21 -5.33 -2.69 2.70
C GLU A 21 -5.81 -1.67 1.68
N LEU A 22 -6.40 -0.57 2.19
CA LEU A 22 -6.64 0.63 1.42
C LEU A 22 -5.35 1.44 1.34
N ALA A 23 -4.78 1.58 0.14
CA ALA A 23 -3.65 2.47 -0.09
C ALA A 23 -4.11 3.82 -0.64
N LEU A 24 -3.44 4.89 -0.18
CA LEU A 24 -3.57 6.23 -0.75
C LEU A 24 -2.33 6.57 -1.57
N ILE A 25 -2.55 7.27 -2.68
CA ILE A 25 -1.47 7.77 -3.54
C ILE A 25 -1.30 9.25 -3.25
N VAL A 26 -0.12 9.66 -2.78
CA VAL A 26 0.21 11.08 -2.53
C VAL A 26 0.52 11.77 -3.87
N GLY A 27 -0.25 12.79 -4.21
CA GLY A 27 -0.14 13.53 -5.48
C GLY A 27 0.74 14.77 -5.45
N LYS A 28 1.11 15.25 -4.25
CA LYS A 28 1.87 16.49 -4.05
C LYS A 28 2.88 16.30 -2.91
N LYS A 29 4.05 16.95 -3.00
CA LYS A 29 5.01 16.96 -1.89
C LYS A 29 4.33 17.55 -0.63
N ALA A 30 4.48 16.85 0.48
CA ALA A 30 3.82 17.13 1.74
C ALA A 30 4.79 16.94 2.91
N LYS A 31 4.74 17.82 3.91
CA LYS A 31 5.44 17.67 5.19
C LYS A 31 4.64 18.43 6.25
N ASN A 32 4.47 17.83 7.45
CA ASN A 32 3.73 18.44 8.57
C ASN A 32 2.30 18.90 8.19
N VAL A 33 1.62 18.15 7.33
CA VAL A 33 0.27 18.48 6.87
C VAL A 33 -0.73 18.26 7.99
N SER A 34 -1.60 19.23 8.23
CA SER A 34 -2.68 19.09 9.20
C SER A 34 -3.70 18.03 8.75
N VAL A 35 -4.37 17.36 9.71
CA VAL A 35 -5.37 16.33 9.38
C VAL A 35 -6.47 16.88 8.47
N SER A 36 -6.89 18.13 8.69
CA SER A 36 -7.91 18.82 7.88
C SER A 36 -7.47 19.05 6.43
N GLU A 37 -6.17 19.20 6.18
CA GLU A 37 -5.64 19.46 4.84
C GLU A 37 -5.26 18.19 4.09
N ALA A 38 -5.08 17.06 4.78
CA ALA A 38 -4.54 15.81 4.23
C ALA A 38 -5.17 15.38 2.90
N LYS A 39 -6.50 15.50 2.76
CA LYS A 39 -7.23 15.14 1.53
C LYS A 39 -6.77 15.90 0.28
N HIS A 40 -6.30 17.15 0.41
CA HIS A 40 -5.84 17.96 -0.72
C HIS A 40 -4.53 17.49 -1.34
N TYR A 41 -3.81 16.59 -0.64
CA TYR A 41 -2.55 16.00 -1.06
C TYR A 41 -2.73 14.57 -1.62
N ILE A 42 -3.92 13.98 -1.50
CA ILE A 42 -4.23 12.65 -2.03
C ILE A 42 -4.59 12.79 -3.51
N PHE A 43 -3.87 12.08 -4.37
CA PHE A 43 -4.21 11.94 -5.79
C PHE A 43 -5.38 10.97 -5.99
N GLY A 44 -5.35 9.85 -5.27
CA GLY A 44 -6.38 8.81 -5.35
C GLY A 44 -6.13 7.68 -4.36
N TYR A 45 -6.94 6.63 -4.50
CA TYR A 45 -6.91 5.44 -3.67
C TYR A 45 -6.77 4.20 -4.54
N THR A 46 -6.18 3.14 -4.00
CA THR A 46 -6.07 1.83 -4.65
C THR A 46 -6.14 0.71 -3.61
N ILE A 47 -6.28 -0.52 -4.07
CA ILE A 47 -6.14 -1.73 -3.27
C ILE A 47 -4.64 -2.09 -3.20
N LEU A 48 -4.17 -2.45 -2.01
CA LEU A 48 -2.83 -2.97 -1.76
C LEU A 48 -2.95 -4.31 -1.03
N ASN A 49 -2.07 -5.26 -1.37
CA ASN A 49 -1.83 -6.44 -0.56
C ASN A 49 -0.48 -6.25 0.13
N ASP A 50 -0.48 -5.97 1.44
CA ASP A 50 0.75 -5.92 2.24
C ASP A 50 1.12 -7.34 2.64
N VAL A 51 2.12 -7.90 1.96
CA VAL A 51 2.53 -9.29 2.15
C VAL A 51 3.57 -9.36 3.25
N SER A 52 3.26 -10.10 4.32
CA SER A 52 4.12 -10.28 5.49
C SER A 52 4.61 -11.74 5.61
N ALA A 53 5.78 -11.94 6.24
CA ALA A 53 6.54 -13.21 6.27
C ALA A 53 6.99 -13.60 7.67
#